data_AF-A0A4Y8CG13-F1
#
_entry.id   AF-A0A4Y8CG13-F1
#
_cell.length_a   1.000
_cell.length_b   1.000
_cell.length_c   1.000
_cell.angle_alpha   90.00
_cell.angle_beta   90.00
_cell.angle_gamma   90.00
#
_symmetry.space_group_name_H-M   'P 1'
#
loop_
_entity.id
_entity.type
_entity.pdbx_description
1 polymer ?
#
loop_
_entity_poly.entity_id
_entity_poly.type
_entity_poly.pdbx_seq_one_letter_code
_entity_poly.pdbx_strand_id
1 'polypeptide(L)'
;ELYAKKISELDYKNKRKFFEPFSGFRQKVLDKIDEIFVSKPERKKPSGALHEETFRKEEEFYQSYGGKEGVLKALELGKIRKVNGKIVKNGDMFRVDIFKHKKTNKFYAVPIYTMDFALKVLPNKAVVQGKDKKSGLIKDWILMDENYEFCFSLYKDSLILIQTKDMQEPELVYFNAFTSSTVSLIVSKHDNKFETLSKNQKILFKNANEKEVIAKSIGIQNLKVFEKYIVSALGEVTKAEFRQREDFKK
;
A
#
# COMPACT_ATOMS: atom_id res chain seq x y z
N GLU A 1 -66.23 11.83 -17.10
CA GLU A 1 -64.87 12.11 -16.55
C GLU A 1 -64.26 11.01 -15.69
N LEU A 2 -65.04 10.22 -14.92
CA LEU A 2 -64.49 9.18 -14.03
C LEU A 2 -63.77 8.00 -14.72
N TYR A 3 -64.22 7.59 -15.91
CA TYR A 3 -63.62 6.47 -16.65
C TYR A 3 -62.26 6.80 -17.26
N ALA A 4 -62.07 8.02 -17.79
CA ALA A 4 -60.81 8.45 -18.37
C ALA A 4 -59.70 8.60 -17.31
N LYS A 5 -60.04 9.07 -16.10
CA LYS A 5 -59.10 9.12 -14.96
C LYS A 5 -58.62 7.72 -14.52
N LYS A 6 -59.53 6.74 -14.43
CA LYS A 6 -59.19 5.35 -14.08
C LYS A 6 -58.29 4.66 -15.11
N ILE A 7 -58.52 4.87 -16.40
CA ILE A 7 -57.66 4.32 -17.47
C ILE A 7 -56.27 4.97 -17.42
N SER A 8 -56.19 6.28 -17.18
CA SER A 8 -54.90 6.98 -17.06
C SER A 8 -54.08 6.50 -15.87
N GLU A 9 -54.70 6.23 -14.71
CA GLU A 9 -54.00 5.70 -13.52
C GLU A 9 -53.58 4.24 -13.68
N LEU A 10 -54.39 3.42 -14.37
CA LEU A 10 -54.07 2.02 -14.65
C LEU A 10 -52.93 1.92 -15.69
N ASP A 11 -52.94 2.78 -16.71
CA ASP A 11 -51.83 2.92 -17.66
C ASP A 11 -50.58 3.52 -17.03
N TYR A 12 -50.71 4.45 -16.08
CA TYR A 12 -49.57 5.00 -15.33
C TYR A 12 -48.94 3.95 -14.41
N LYS A 13 -49.76 3.08 -13.80
CA LYS A 13 -49.29 1.92 -13.02
C LYS A 13 -48.68 0.81 -13.90
N ASN A 14 -49.23 0.59 -15.10
CA ASN A 14 -48.72 -0.42 -16.04
C ASN A 14 -47.45 0.03 -16.80
N LYS A 15 -47.27 1.33 -17.09
CA LYS A 15 -46.07 1.88 -17.74
C LYS A 15 -44.81 1.86 -16.85
N ARG A 16 -44.95 1.60 -15.55
CA ARG A 16 -43.84 1.41 -14.61
C ARG A 16 -43.68 -0.03 -14.13
N LYS A 17 -44.26 -1.03 -14.82
CA LYS A 17 -43.85 -2.41 -14.62
C LYS A 17 -42.39 -2.52 -15.08
N PHE A 18 -41.49 -2.52 -14.12
CA PHE A 18 -40.09 -2.89 -14.31
C PHE A 18 -40.10 -4.28 -14.95
N PHE A 19 -39.92 -4.34 -16.27
CA PHE A 19 -39.88 -5.60 -16.98
C PHE A 19 -38.51 -6.21 -16.70
N GLU A 20 -38.49 -7.41 -16.13
CA GLU A 20 -37.26 -8.15 -15.96
C GLU A 20 -36.72 -8.50 -17.36
N PRO A 21 -35.53 -8.02 -17.77
CA PRO A 21 -35.05 -8.19 -19.15
C PRO A 21 -35.05 -9.65 -19.63
N PHE A 22 -34.77 -10.58 -18.72
CA PHE A 22 -34.91 -12.03 -18.90
C PHE A 22 -35.12 -12.70 -17.54
N SER A 23 -35.63 -13.93 -17.53
CA SER A 23 -35.91 -14.66 -16.28
C SER A 23 -34.68 -14.77 -15.38
N GLY A 24 -34.82 -14.28 -14.14
CA GLY A 24 -33.78 -14.32 -13.12
C GLY A 24 -32.66 -13.29 -13.34
N PHE A 25 -32.89 -12.25 -14.16
CA PHE A 25 -31.96 -11.15 -14.40
C PHE A 25 -31.37 -10.58 -13.11
N ARG A 26 -32.20 -10.31 -12.10
CA ARG A 26 -31.72 -9.70 -10.84
C ARG A 26 -30.61 -10.54 -10.20
N GLN A 27 -30.85 -11.84 -10.04
CA GLN A 27 -29.89 -12.72 -9.38
C GLN A 27 -28.63 -12.88 -10.23
N LYS A 28 -28.79 -13.11 -11.54
CA LYS A 28 -27.66 -13.22 -12.48
C LYS A 28 -26.78 -11.97 -12.51
N VAL A 29 -27.36 -10.78 -12.35
CA VAL A 29 -26.60 -9.54 -12.20
C VAL A 29 -25.82 -9.54 -10.88
N LEU A 30 -26.46 -9.90 -9.76
CA LEU A 30 -25.76 -9.97 -8.46
C LEU A 30 -24.61 -10.97 -8.47
N ASP A 31 -24.82 -12.16 -9.06
CA ASP A 31 -23.78 -13.18 -9.21
C ASP A 31 -22.58 -12.61 -10.00
N LYS A 32 -22.86 -11.84 -11.07
CA LYS A 32 -21.82 -11.15 -11.84
C LYS A 32 -21.15 -10.01 -11.09
N ILE A 33 -21.86 -9.32 -10.19
CA ILE A 33 -21.25 -8.29 -9.33
C ILE A 33 -20.26 -8.93 -8.34
N ASP A 34 -20.59 -10.10 -7.79
CA ASP A 34 -19.71 -10.80 -6.86
C ASP A 34 -18.44 -11.37 -7.53
N GLU A 35 -18.45 -11.57 -8.85
CA GLU A 35 -17.26 -11.91 -9.65
C GLU A 35 -16.32 -10.71 -9.91
N ILE A 36 -16.74 -9.46 -9.66
CA ILE A 36 -15.96 -8.27 -10.00
C ILE A 36 -14.75 -8.11 -9.08
N PHE A 37 -13.56 -8.05 -9.68
CA PHE A 37 -12.36 -7.52 -9.03
C PHE A 37 -12.18 -6.03 -9.37
N VAL A 38 -12.23 -5.17 -8.35
CA VAL A 38 -12.15 -3.71 -8.54
C VAL A 38 -10.74 -3.32 -8.96
N SER A 39 -10.60 -2.76 -10.16
CA SER A 39 -9.33 -2.26 -10.68
C SER A 39 -8.93 -0.92 -10.07
N LYS A 40 -7.67 -0.80 -9.65
CA LYS A 40 -7.03 0.46 -9.23
C LYS A 40 -5.66 0.56 -9.89
N PRO A 41 -5.33 1.67 -10.59
CA PRO A 41 -4.03 1.84 -11.21
C PRO A 41 -2.96 2.18 -10.17
N GLU A 42 -1.77 1.58 -10.31
CA GLU A 42 -0.61 1.91 -9.46
C GLU A 42 -0.13 3.35 -9.72
N ARG A 43 0.17 4.09 -8.65
CA ARG A 43 0.55 5.51 -8.73
C ARG A 43 2.07 5.69 -8.78
N LYS A 44 2.61 5.63 -10.00
CA LYS A 44 4.05 5.69 -10.28
C LYS A 44 4.67 7.08 -10.36
N LYS A 45 3.88 8.15 -10.19
CA LYS A 45 4.35 9.54 -10.33
C LYS A 45 5.45 9.84 -9.28
N PRO A 46 6.71 10.13 -9.69
CA PRO A 46 7.82 10.35 -8.76
C PRO A 46 7.93 11.80 -8.27
N SER A 47 7.19 12.72 -8.91
CA SER A 47 7.18 14.14 -8.57
C SER A 47 6.12 14.46 -7.52
N GLY A 48 6.43 15.41 -6.63
CA GLY A 48 5.54 15.96 -5.62
C GLY A 48 6.32 16.95 -4.75
N ALA A 49 5.75 17.37 -3.62
CA ALA A 49 6.51 18.12 -2.63
C ALA A 49 7.74 17.30 -2.19
N LEU A 50 8.93 17.90 -2.20
CA LEU A 50 10.17 17.21 -1.82
C LEU A 50 10.27 16.96 -0.31
N HIS A 51 9.61 17.80 0.47
CA HIS A 51 9.58 17.77 1.93
C HIS A 51 8.32 18.48 2.45
N GLU A 52 8.01 18.31 3.74
CA GLU A 52 6.99 19.14 4.42
C GLU A 52 7.37 20.64 4.34
N GLU A 53 6.36 21.51 4.29
CA GLU A 53 6.55 22.97 4.27
C GLU A 53 7.02 23.52 5.62
N THR A 54 6.70 22.82 6.72
CA THR A 54 7.07 23.23 8.07
C THR A 54 8.57 23.04 8.31
N PHE A 55 9.27 24.15 8.53
CA PHE A 55 10.63 24.14 9.06
C PHE A 55 10.64 23.80 10.54
N ARG A 56 11.55 22.91 10.94
CA ARG A 56 11.65 22.40 12.30
C ARG A 56 13.03 22.67 12.87
N LYS A 57 13.07 22.81 14.19
CA LYS A 57 14.32 22.88 14.96
C LYS A 57 14.88 21.46 15.15
N GLU A 58 16.21 21.30 15.20
CA GLU A 58 16.80 19.97 15.38
C GLU A 58 16.44 19.36 16.75
N GLU A 59 16.24 20.22 17.74
CA GLU A 59 15.85 19.88 19.11
C GLU A 59 14.50 19.14 19.17
N GLU A 60 13.57 19.39 18.25
CA GLU A 60 12.29 18.67 18.16
C GLU A 60 12.49 17.15 17.95
N PHE A 61 13.64 16.75 17.40
CA PHE A 61 13.96 15.37 17.09
C PHE A 61 14.85 14.69 18.14
N TYR A 62 15.39 15.42 19.12
CA TYR A 62 16.35 14.88 20.07
C TYR A 62 15.79 13.71 20.89
N GLN A 63 14.57 13.84 21.40
CA GLN A 63 13.92 12.74 22.13
C GLN A 63 13.68 11.52 21.21
N SER A 64 13.25 11.80 19.98
CA SER A 64 12.89 10.75 19.01
C SER A 64 14.10 10.01 18.46
N TYR A 65 15.25 10.67 18.25
CA TYR A 65 16.41 10.08 17.58
C TYR A 65 17.63 9.85 18.48
N GLY A 66 17.66 10.39 19.70
CA GLY A 66 18.79 10.22 20.63
C GLY A 66 19.78 11.38 20.56
N GLY A 67 19.28 12.61 20.75
CA GLY A 67 20.08 13.83 20.72
C GLY A 67 20.61 14.20 19.33
N LYS A 68 21.64 15.04 19.31
CA LYS A 68 22.25 15.58 18.08
C LYS A 68 22.85 14.50 17.18
N GLU A 69 23.52 13.51 17.77
CA GLU A 69 24.09 12.38 17.03
C GLU A 69 23.00 11.58 16.29
N GLY A 70 21.87 11.34 16.96
CA GLY A 70 20.70 10.71 16.36
C GLY A 70 20.13 11.49 15.18
N VAL A 71 20.11 12.83 15.25
CA VAL A 71 19.68 13.70 14.15
C VAL A 71 20.62 13.60 12.95
N LEU A 72 21.94 13.59 13.17
CA LEU A 72 22.92 13.40 12.10
C LEU A 72 22.73 12.05 11.40
N LYS A 73 22.52 10.98 12.18
CA LYS A 73 22.22 9.65 11.63
C LYS A 73 20.89 9.62 10.86
N ALA A 74 19.89 10.34 11.34
CA ALA A 74 18.60 10.45 10.64
C ALA A 74 18.72 11.17 9.29
N LEU A 75 19.61 12.18 9.19
CA LEU A 75 19.92 12.87 7.94
C LEU A 75 20.66 11.96 6.95
N GLU A 76 21.66 11.21 7.41
CA GLU A 76 22.40 10.25 6.57
C GLU A 76 21.48 9.18 5.97
N LEU A 77 20.54 8.67 6.77
CA LEU A 77 19.57 7.66 6.35
C LEU A 77 18.37 8.24 5.57
N GLY A 78 18.31 9.56 5.34
CA GLY A 78 17.21 10.22 4.64
C GLY A 78 15.87 10.17 5.38
N LYS A 79 15.84 9.94 6.71
CA LYS A 79 14.62 9.93 7.53
C LYS A 79 14.03 11.33 7.72
N ILE A 80 14.91 12.33 7.71
CA ILE A 80 14.63 13.77 7.65
C ILE A 80 15.59 14.38 6.63
N ARG A 81 15.32 15.60 6.16
CA ARG A 81 16.18 16.31 5.20
C ARG A 81 16.62 17.65 5.77
N LYS A 82 17.73 18.19 5.25
CA LYS A 82 18.20 19.54 5.54
C LYS A 82 18.26 20.34 4.23
N VAL A 83 17.42 21.36 4.13
CA VAL A 83 17.29 22.22 2.94
C VAL A 83 17.48 23.67 3.36
N ASN A 84 18.38 24.40 2.70
CA ASN A 84 18.67 25.81 3.01
C ASN A 84 18.92 26.04 4.53
N GLY A 85 19.67 25.13 5.15
CA GLY A 85 19.98 25.14 6.59
C GLY A 85 18.87 24.65 7.53
N LYS A 86 17.67 24.37 7.04
CA LYS A 86 16.48 24.05 7.84
C LYS A 86 16.17 22.55 7.82
N ILE A 87 15.78 21.99 8.96
CA ILE A 87 15.34 20.59 9.07
C ILE A 87 13.88 20.49 8.64
N VAL A 88 13.58 19.49 7.81
CA VAL A 88 12.24 19.20 7.29
C VAL A 88 11.99 17.70 7.28
N LYS A 89 10.73 17.29 7.39
CA LYS A 89 10.34 15.88 7.18
C LYS A 89 10.21 15.59 5.69
N ASN A 90 10.28 14.31 5.34
CA ASN A 90 10.10 13.87 3.95
C ASN A 90 8.72 14.25 3.39
N GLY A 91 8.67 14.44 2.07
CA GLY A 91 7.41 14.44 1.31
C GLY A 91 6.91 13.01 1.07
N ASP A 92 6.22 12.81 -0.04
CA ASP A 92 5.62 11.51 -0.36
C ASP A 92 6.66 10.40 -0.53
N MET A 93 6.39 9.25 0.08
CA MET A 93 7.04 7.98 -0.24
C MET A 93 6.32 7.39 -1.45
N PHE A 94 6.78 7.72 -2.66
CA PHE A 94 6.09 7.30 -3.88
C PHE A 94 6.39 5.85 -4.27
N ARG A 95 7.54 5.30 -3.83
CA ARG A 95 8.02 3.97 -4.17
C ARG A 95 8.66 3.28 -2.96
N VAL A 96 8.52 1.96 -2.89
CA VAL A 96 9.22 1.11 -1.93
C VAL A 96 9.78 -0.09 -2.67
N ASP A 97 11.09 -0.30 -2.58
CA ASP A 97 11.72 -1.48 -3.17
C ASP A 97 11.77 -2.61 -2.16
N ILE A 98 11.28 -3.78 -2.59
CA ILE A 98 11.26 -5.00 -1.78
C ILE A 98 12.42 -5.89 -2.19
N PHE A 99 13.16 -6.33 -1.18
CA PHE A 99 14.26 -7.27 -1.30
C PHE A 99 13.96 -8.51 -0.47
N LYS A 100 14.59 -9.62 -0.84
CA LYS A 100 14.57 -10.87 -0.08
C LYS A 100 16.00 -11.33 0.18
N HIS A 101 16.25 -11.81 1.39
CA HIS A 101 17.55 -12.39 1.70
C HIS A 101 17.64 -13.81 1.15
N LYS A 102 18.66 -14.09 0.33
CA LYS A 102 18.80 -15.37 -0.42
C LYS A 102 18.80 -16.62 0.45
N LYS A 103 19.44 -16.57 1.63
CA LYS A 103 19.48 -17.70 2.59
C LYS A 103 18.28 -17.79 3.54
N THR A 104 17.86 -16.67 4.14
CA THR A 104 16.85 -16.68 5.21
C THR A 104 15.42 -16.53 4.71
N ASN A 105 15.24 -16.20 3.43
CA ASN A 105 13.96 -15.88 2.80
C ASN A 105 13.20 -14.69 3.43
N LYS A 106 13.84 -13.92 4.31
CA LYS A 106 13.23 -12.75 4.96
C LYS A 106 13.13 -11.58 3.98
N PHE A 107 12.06 -10.82 4.09
CA PHE A 107 11.83 -9.63 3.27
C PHE A 107 12.33 -8.35 3.94
N TYR A 108 12.79 -7.43 3.12
CA TYR A 108 13.35 -6.14 3.50
C TYR A 108 12.80 -5.06 2.57
N ALA A 109 12.66 -3.83 3.08
CA ALA A 109 12.09 -2.72 2.32
C ALA A 109 13.00 -1.49 2.36
N VAL A 110 13.24 -0.92 1.18
CA VAL A 110 13.95 0.34 0.97
C VAL A 110 12.94 1.41 0.57
N PRO A 111 12.63 2.38 1.45
CA PRO A 111 11.70 3.46 1.14
C PRO A 111 12.36 4.48 0.21
N ILE A 112 11.59 5.00 -0.75
CA ILE A 112 12.05 5.97 -1.73
C ILE A 112 11.06 7.15 -1.75
N TYR A 113 11.59 8.33 -1.47
CA TYR A 113 10.82 9.57 -1.37
C TYR A 113 11.05 10.47 -2.59
N THR A 114 10.16 11.44 -2.79
CA THR A 114 10.27 12.47 -3.83
C THR A 114 11.64 13.16 -3.84
N MET A 115 12.21 13.46 -2.67
CA MET A 115 13.56 14.03 -2.54
C MET A 115 14.65 13.12 -3.11
N ASP A 116 14.57 11.79 -2.91
CA ASP A 116 15.58 10.86 -3.41
C ASP A 116 15.61 10.86 -4.94
N PHE A 117 14.44 10.92 -5.57
CA PHE A 117 14.30 11.06 -7.02
C PHE A 117 14.81 12.42 -7.53
N ALA A 118 14.54 13.51 -6.79
CA ALA A 118 15.05 14.84 -7.13
C ALA A 118 16.58 14.90 -7.09
N LEU A 119 17.19 14.27 -6.08
CA LEU A 119 18.65 14.18 -5.92
C LEU A 119 19.30 13.20 -6.91
N LYS A 120 18.52 12.36 -7.60
CA LYS A 120 19.02 11.30 -8.49
C LYS A 120 19.97 10.33 -7.78
N VAL A 121 19.66 10.04 -6.51
CA VAL A 121 20.38 9.06 -5.69
C VAL A 121 19.40 7.97 -5.28
N LEU A 122 19.55 6.76 -5.83
CA LEU A 122 18.72 5.62 -5.48
C LEU A 122 19.13 5.07 -4.10
N PRO A 123 18.25 5.11 -3.08
CA PRO A 123 18.57 4.55 -1.77
C PRO A 123 18.85 3.04 -1.85
N ASN A 124 19.80 2.54 -1.06
CA ASN A 124 20.15 1.11 -1.04
C ASN A 124 20.26 0.52 0.37
N LYS A 125 19.69 1.18 1.38
CA LYS A 125 19.64 0.69 2.76
C LYS A 125 18.20 0.36 3.16
N ALA A 126 17.93 -0.85 3.63
CA ALA A 126 16.62 -1.28 4.11
C ALA A 126 16.41 -0.95 5.59
N VAL A 127 15.17 -0.62 5.93
CA VAL A 127 14.82 -0.13 7.26
C VAL A 127 14.98 -1.19 8.34
N VAL A 128 15.60 -0.81 9.46
CA VAL A 128 15.64 -1.60 10.69
C VAL A 128 14.82 -0.90 11.77
N GLN A 129 13.95 -1.66 12.44
CA GLN A 129 13.08 -1.12 13.49
C GLN A 129 13.82 -0.85 14.80
N GLY A 130 13.48 0.29 15.40
CA GLY A 130 13.83 0.64 16.77
C GLY A 130 15.17 1.32 16.93
N LYS A 131 15.63 1.37 18.18
CA LYS A 131 16.89 1.99 18.60
C LYS A 131 17.87 0.93 19.09
N ASP A 132 19.15 1.21 18.97
CA ASP A 132 20.18 0.42 19.64
C ASP A 132 20.03 0.57 21.16
N LYS A 133 20.12 -0.56 21.89
CA LYS A 133 19.83 -0.58 23.33
C LYS A 133 20.91 0.12 24.16
N LYS A 134 22.16 0.18 23.66
CA LYS A 134 23.29 0.73 24.39
C LYS A 134 23.41 2.23 24.16
N SER A 135 23.37 2.64 22.90
CA SER A 135 23.54 4.04 22.50
C SER A 135 22.24 4.86 22.50
N GLY A 136 21.07 4.21 22.44
CA GLY A 136 19.78 4.89 22.29
C GLY A 136 19.57 5.54 20.92
N LEU A 137 20.51 5.33 19.99
CA LEU A 137 20.48 5.88 18.64
C LEU A 137 19.64 5.02 17.69
N ILE A 138 19.30 5.57 16.54
CA ILE A 138 18.68 4.83 15.43
C ILE A 138 19.60 3.65 15.05
N LYS A 139 19.05 2.45 14.92
CA LYS A 139 19.82 1.30 14.42
C LYS A 139 20.28 1.54 12.99
N ASP A 140 21.45 1.01 12.65
CA ASP A 140 21.92 1.03 11.27
C ASP A 140 20.95 0.30 10.36
N TRP A 141 20.66 0.93 9.23
CA TRP A 141 19.89 0.32 8.17
C TRP A 141 20.78 -0.65 7.40
N ILE A 142 20.18 -1.73 6.90
CA ILE A 142 20.92 -2.84 6.29
C ILE A 142 21.22 -2.48 4.83
N LEU A 143 22.49 -2.54 4.42
CA LEU A 143 22.86 -2.38 3.02
C LEU A 143 22.32 -3.56 2.20
N MET A 144 21.62 -3.28 1.10
CA MET A 144 21.18 -4.33 0.15
C MET A 144 22.34 -4.70 -0.78
N ASP A 145 23.25 -5.53 -0.24
CA ASP A 145 24.39 -6.10 -0.94
C ASP A 145 24.03 -7.40 -1.70
N GLU A 146 25.04 -8.16 -2.12
CA GLU A 146 24.89 -9.42 -2.85
C GLU A 146 24.13 -10.53 -2.11
N ASN A 147 23.94 -10.43 -0.79
CA ASN A 147 23.15 -11.39 -0.01
C ASN A 147 21.64 -11.22 -0.21
N TYR A 148 21.23 -10.09 -0.81
CA TYR A 148 19.85 -9.72 -1.03
C TYR A 148 19.54 -9.75 -2.53
N GLU A 149 18.37 -10.27 -2.87
CA GLU A 149 17.82 -10.21 -4.22
C GLU A 149 16.70 -9.17 -4.26
N PHE A 150 16.71 -8.32 -5.29
CA PHE A 150 15.59 -7.44 -5.55
C PHE A 150 14.40 -8.26 -6.04
N CYS A 151 13.22 -8.04 -5.44
CA CYS A 151 12.00 -8.72 -5.84
C CYS A 151 11.20 -7.87 -6.83
N PHE A 152 10.75 -6.70 -6.37
CA PHE A 152 9.87 -5.79 -7.10
C PHE A 152 9.76 -4.43 -6.39
N SER A 153 9.24 -3.44 -7.11
CA SER A 153 8.91 -2.12 -6.56
C SER A 153 7.41 -1.97 -6.36
N LEU A 154 7.02 -1.48 -5.18
CA LEU A 154 5.64 -1.13 -4.83
C LEU A 154 5.44 0.38 -4.91
N TYR A 155 4.33 0.76 -5.52
CA TYR A 155 3.80 2.11 -5.57
C TYR A 155 2.41 2.07 -4.94
N LYS A 156 1.89 3.21 -4.48
CA LYS A 156 0.53 3.25 -3.93
C LYS A 156 -0.48 2.66 -4.91
N ASP A 157 -1.39 1.84 -4.41
CA ASP A 157 -2.38 1.06 -5.14
C ASP A 157 -1.78 -0.06 -6.03
N SER A 158 -0.52 -0.47 -5.80
CA SER A 158 0.01 -1.72 -6.39
C SER A 158 -0.73 -2.93 -5.84
N LEU A 159 -1.06 -3.88 -6.72
CA LEU A 159 -1.67 -5.15 -6.33
C LEU A 159 -0.59 -6.14 -5.85
N ILE A 160 -0.81 -6.75 -4.69
CA ILE A 160 0.09 -7.74 -4.11
C ILE A 160 -0.69 -8.95 -3.59
N LEU A 161 -0.06 -10.11 -3.66
CA LEU A 161 -0.53 -11.34 -3.03
C LEU A 161 0.29 -11.56 -1.76
N ILE A 162 -0.37 -11.59 -0.60
CA ILE A 162 0.30 -11.74 0.70
C ILE A 162 -0.29 -12.86 1.55
N GLN A 163 0.56 -13.51 2.34
CA GLN A 163 0.14 -14.46 3.36
C GLN A 163 0.98 -14.26 4.62
N THR A 164 0.31 -13.95 5.73
CA THR A 164 0.95 -13.95 7.05
C THR A 164 1.07 -15.38 7.59
N LYS A 165 1.78 -15.56 8.71
CA LYS A 165 1.92 -16.90 9.30
C LYS A 165 0.59 -17.50 9.75
N ASP A 166 -0.33 -16.65 10.19
CA ASP A 166 -1.62 -17.03 10.78
C ASP A 166 -2.70 -17.31 9.71
N MET A 167 -2.44 -16.93 8.46
CA MET A 167 -3.33 -17.17 7.32
C MET A 167 -3.11 -18.56 6.73
N GLN A 168 -4.20 -19.21 6.33
CA GLN A 168 -4.17 -20.53 5.69
C GLN A 168 -3.86 -20.41 4.20
N GLU A 169 -4.37 -19.37 3.56
CA GLU A 169 -4.23 -19.11 2.12
C GLU A 169 -3.76 -17.66 1.88
N PRO A 170 -3.07 -17.38 0.76
CA PRO A 170 -2.70 -16.01 0.41
C PRO A 170 -3.90 -15.19 -0.08
N GLU A 171 -3.86 -13.86 0.12
CA GLU A 171 -4.93 -12.94 -0.27
C GLU A 171 -4.40 -11.82 -1.17
N LEU A 172 -5.17 -11.49 -2.21
CA LEU A 172 -4.91 -10.35 -3.08
C LEU A 172 -5.38 -9.06 -2.42
N VAL A 173 -4.48 -8.10 -2.27
CA VAL A 173 -4.74 -6.82 -1.61
C VAL A 173 -4.04 -5.66 -2.32
N TYR A 174 -4.61 -4.47 -2.22
CA TYR A 174 -3.93 -3.26 -2.67
C TYR A 174 -3.00 -2.73 -1.59
N PHE A 175 -1.75 -2.47 -1.95
CA PHE A 175 -0.79 -1.75 -1.13
C PHE A 175 -1.16 -0.28 -1.02
N ASN A 176 -1.34 0.24 0.19
CA ASN A 176 -1.67 1.64 0.43
C ASN A 176 -0.45 2.45 0.86
N ALA A 177 0.37 1.91 1.77
CA ALA A 177 1.54 2.58 2.32
C ALA A 177 2.51 1.60 3.01
N PHE A 178 3.76 2.04 3.16
CA PHE A 178 4.77 1.38 4.01
C PHE A 178 5.12 2.27 5.20
N THR A 179 5.05 1.70 6.39
CA THR A 179 5.35 2.40 7.65
C THR A 179 6.77 2.06 8.08
N SER A 180 7.71 2.97 7.78
CA SER A 180 9.14 2.78 8.09
C SER A 180 9.43 2.55 9.59
N SER A 181 8.69 3.17 10.50
CA SER A 181 8.91 3.02 11.96
C SER A 181 8.62 1.63 12.49
N THR A 182 7.77 0.84 11.82
CA THR A 182 7.38 -0.51 12.22
C THR A 182 7.71 -1.57 11.16
N VAL A 183 8.31 -1.17 10.04
CA VAL A 183 8.68 -2.04 8.91
C VAL A 183 7.48 -2.90 8.47
N SER A 184 6.37 -2.23 8.22
CA SER A 184 5.07 -2.87 7.98
C SER A 184 4.27 -2.20 6.88
N LEU A 185 3.28 -2.93 6.34
CA LEU A 185 2.37 -2.46 5.29
C LEU A 185 1.05 -1.98 5.87
N ILE A 186 0.42 -1.08 5.10
CA ILE A 186 -1.02 -0.82 5.14
C ILE A 186 -1.59 -1.33 3.82
N VAL A 187 -2.62 -2.17 3.87
CA VAL A 187 -3.26 -2.76 2.69
C VAL A 187 -4.78 -2.67 2.78
N SER A 188 -5.46 -2.74 1.63
CA SER A 188 -6.92 -2.71 1.55
C SER A 188 -7.48 -3.81 0.65
N LYS A 189 -8.70 -4.27 0.94
CA LYS A 189 -9.47 -5.15 0.05
C LYS A 189 -9.90 -4.37 -1.20
N HIS A 190 -9.96 -5.04 -2.36
CA HIS A 190 -10.24 -4.40 -3.65
C HIS A 190 -11.55 -3.60 -3.67
N ASP A 191 -12.63 -4.19 -3.17
CA ASP A 191 -14.01 -3.65 -3.19
C ASP A 191 -14.41 -2.92 -1.90
N ASN A 192 -13.57 -2.96 -0.86
CA ASN A 192 -13.89 -2.42 0.46
C ASN A 192 -15.21 -2.97 1.06
N LYS A 193 -15.65 -4.16 0.64
CA LYS A 193 -16.93 -4.78 1.07
C LYS A 193 -16.70 -5.65 2.30
N PHE A 194 -17.29 -5.26 3.44
CA PHE A 194 -17.08 -5.90 4.73
C PHE A 194 -17.92 -7.19 4.86
N GLU A 195 -19.13 -7.18 4.33
CA GLU A 195 -20.13 -8.23 4.48
C GLU A 195 -19.68 -9.56 3.85
N THR A 196 -18.82 -9.48 2.84
CA THR A 196 -18.31 -10.64 2.07
C THR A 196 -16.94 -11.13 2.55
N LEU A 197 -16.46 -10.67 3.71
CA LEU A 197 -15.17 -11.13 4.24
C LEU A 197 -15.19 -12.63 4.58
N SER A 198 -14.32 -13.39 3.91
CA SER A 198 -14.10 -14.81 4.21
C SER A 198 -13.46 -15.00 5.59
N LYS A 199 -13.46 -16.25 6.10
CA LYS A 199 -12.77 -16.58 7.36
C LYS A 199 -11.27 -16.24 7.30
N ASN A 200 -10.60 -16.53 6.18
CA ASN A 200 -9.18 -16.23 5.99
C ASN A 200 -8.93 -14.72 5.89
N GLN A 201 -9.78 -13.98 5.16
CA GLN A 201 -9.67 -12.53 5.06
C GLN A 201 -9.87 -11.82 6.40
N LYS A 202 -10.73 -12.33 7.30
CA LYS A 202 -10.90 -11.78 8.65
C LYS A 202 -9.65 -11.90 9.53
N ILE A 203 -8.75 -12.84 9.24
CA ILE A 203 -7.45 -12.94 9.93
C ILE A 203 -6.56 -11.75 9.55
N LEU A 204 -6.52 -11.41 8.26
CA LEU A 204 -5.75 -10.27 7.75
C LEU A 204 -6.40 -8.93 8.13
N PHE A 205 -7.71 -8.80 7.91
CA PHE A 205 -8.52 -7.62 8.12
C PHE A 205 -9.23 -7.63 9.48
N LYS A 206 -8.51 -8.00 10.54
CA LYS A 206 -9.06 -8.17 11.90
C LYS A 206 -9.77 -6.95 12.50
N ASN A 207 -9.45 -5.75 12.02
CA ASN A 207 -10.02 -4.48 12.49
C ASN A 207 -10.95 -3.83 11.44
N ALA A 208 -11.35 -4.57 10.40
CA ALA A 208 -12.28 -4.06 9.40
C ALA A 208 -13.67 -3.83 9.99
N ASN A 209 -14.40 -2.91 9.37
CA ASN A 209 -15.78 -2.56 9.70
C ASN A 209 -16.51 -2.15 8.40
N GLU A 210 -17.78 -1.80 8.51
CA GLU A 210 -18.66 -1.44 7.39
C GLU A 210 -18.17 -0.21 6.61
N LYS A 211 -17.31 0.64 7.19
CA LYS A 211 -16.75 1.83 6.51
C LYS A 211 -15.46 1.50 5.77
N GLU A 212 -14.58 0.69 6.36
CA GLU A 212 -13.27 0.39 5.78
C GLU A 212 -12.80 -1.05 6.03
N VAL A 213 -12.32 -1.68 4.98
CA VAL A 213 -11.65 -2.98 4.98
C VAL A 213 -10.15 -2.77 4.73
N ILE A 214 -9.47 -2.26 5.76
CA ILE A 214 -8.06 -1.91 5.74
C ILE A 214 -7.33 -2.65 6.86
N ALA A 215 -6.23 -3.29 6.53
CA ALA A 215 -5.31 -3.90 7.48
C ALA A 215 -4.06 -3.03 7.61
N LYS A 216 -3.73 -2.65 8.84
CA LYS A 216 -2.57 -1.80 9.20
C LYS A 216 -1.55 -2.63 9.96
N SER A 217 -0.29 -2.20 9.90
CA SER A 217 0.82 -2.80 10.67
C SER A 217 1.11 -4.27 10.32
N ILE A 218 1.00 -4.65 9.04
CA ILE A 218 1.38 -5.99 8.59
C ILE A 218 2.90 -6.06 8.39
N GLY A 219 3.62 -6.68 9.32
CA GLY A 219 5.08 -6.81 9.23
C GLY A 219 5.51 -7.63 8.01
N ILE A 220 6.48 -7.13 7.24
CA ILE A 220 6.89 -7.77 5.97
C ILE A 220 7.88 -8.92 6.18
N GLN A 221 8.72 -8.83 7.23
CA GLN A 221 9.97 -9.58 7.30
C GLN A 221 9.78 -11.09 7.22
N ASN A 222 8.68 -11.60 7.79
CA ASN A 222 8.40 -13.03 7.87
C ASN A 222 7.08 -13.41 7.18
N LEU A 223 6.65 -12.65 6.17
CA LEU A 223 5.54 -13.06 5.31
C LEU A 223 5.87 -14.42 4.65
N LYS A 224 4.89 -15.32 4.61
CA LYS A 224 5.00 -16.61 3.93
C LYS A 224 4.98 -16.43 2.41
N VAL A 225 4.07 -15.58 1.94
CA VAL A 225 3.92 -15.19 0.53
C VAL A 225 3.97 -13.67 0.46
N PHE A 226 4.76 -13.14 -0.47
CA PHE A 226 4.79 -11.72 -0.80
C PHE A 226 5.18 -11.55 -2.27
N GLU A 227 4.17 -11.44 -3.13
CA GLU A 227 4.34 -11.38 -4.58
C GLU A 227 3.63 -10.15 -5.16
N LYS A 228 4.16 -9.63 -6.27
CA LYS A 228 3.54 -8.52 -7.00
C LYS A 228 2.65 -9.05 -8.13
N TYR A 229 1.50 -8.41 -8.29
CA TYR A 229 0.54 -8.66 -9.37
C TYR A 229 0.23 -7.34 -10.07
N ILE A 230 -0.37 -7.44 -11.26
CA ILE A 230 -0.85 -6.33 -12.07
C ILE A 230 -2.34 -6.53 -12.29
N VAL A 231 -3.09 -5.43 -12.31
CA VAL A 231 -4.52 -5.42 -12.62
C VAL A 231 -4.75 -4.61 -13.89
N SER A 232 -5.51 -5.16 -14.85
CA SER A 232 -5.91 -4.44 -16.06
C SER A 232 -7.01 -3.43 -15.75
N ALA A 233 -7.32 -2.54 -16.71
CA ALA A 233 -8.44 -1.61 -16.56
C ALA A 233 -9.79 -2.31 -16.37
N LEU A 234 -9.91 -3.57 -16.80
CA LEU A 234 -11.13 -4.39 -16.69
C LEU A 234 -11.17 -5.25 -15.41
N GLY A 235 -10.15 -5.17 -14.55
CA GLY A 235 -10.09 -5.95 -13.31
C GLY A 235 -9.42 -7.32 -13.47
N GLU A 236 -8.85 -7.63 -14.63
CA GLU A 236 -8.13 -8.89 -14.85
C GLU A 236 -6.82 -8.88 -14.06
N VAL A 237 -6.58 -9.92 -13.27
CA VAL A 237 -5.40 -10.02 -12.40
C VAL A 237 -4.37 -10.94 -13.03
N THR A 238 -3.15 -10.45 -13.20
CA THR A 238 -2.02 -11.20 -13.77
C THR A 238 -0.80 -11.12 -12.85
N LYS A 239 -0.04 -12.20 -12.69
CA LYS A 239 1.20 -12.19 -11.92
C LYS A 239 2.21 -11.27 -12.59
N ALA A 240 2.87 -10.41 -11.81
CA ALA A 240 3.87 -9.51 -12.37
C ALA A 240 5.12 -10.32 -12.76
N GLU A 241 5.54 -10.17 -14.01
CA GLU A 241 6.85 -10.67 -14.44
C GLU A 241 7.96 -9.94 -13.69
N PHE A 242 9.08 -10.62 -13.50
CA PHE A 242 10.27 -9.98 -12.96
C PHE A 242 10.72 -8.84 -13.88
N ARG A 243 10.99 -7.68 -13.27
CA ARG A 243 11.63 -6.53 -13.92
C ARG A 243 12.82 -6.14 -13.05
N GLN A 244 13.94 -5.82 -13.68
CA GLN A 244 15.11 -5.33 -12.95
C GLN A 244 14.78 -4.05 -12.19
N ARG A 245 15.52 -3.81 -11.11
CA ARG A 245 15.35 -2.62 -10.27
C ARG A 245 15.61 -1.37 -11.11
N GLU A 246 14.58 -0.54 -11.27
CA GLU A 246 14.69 0.70 -12.03
C GLU A 246 15.53 1.73 -11.26
N ASP A 247 16.55 2.27 -11.94
CA ASP A 247 17.45 3.30 -11.44
C ASP A 247 17.02 4.72 -11.87
N PHE A 248 17.59 5.74 -11.23
CA PHE A 248 17.34 7.14 -11.57
C PHE A 248 18.29 7.60 -12.68
N LYS A 249 17.75 7.83 -13.87
CA LYS A 249 18.51 8.42 -14.98
C LYS A 249 18.74 9.92 -14.72
N LYS A 250 19.97 10.37 -14.96
CA LYS A 250 20.35 11.79 -14.93
C LYS A 250 19.85 12.51 -16.18
#